data_AF-A0A1B8FWI3-F1
#
_entry.id   AF-A0A1B8FWI3-F1
#
_cell.length_a   1.000
_cell.length_b   1.000
_cell.length_c   1.000
_cell.angle_alpha   90.00
_cell.angle_beta   90.00
_cell.angle_gamma   90.00
#
_symmetry.space_group_name_H-M   'P 1'
#
loop_
_entity.id
_entity.type
_entity.pdbx_description
1 polymer ?
#
loop_
_entity_poly.entity_id
_entity_poly.type
_entity_poly.pdbx_seq_one_letter_code
_entity_poly.pdbx_strand_id
1 'polypeptide(L)'
;MAPIVTSFTARLEPKLPAPLDPTPFQKRLLRNPYAVALSKPVRSCALTRTWLPRSFLQPFELVPRPETDELWYLPRDLSARVPREERYVTEDNKRVRPGRRNYVLANKELLEAVNKKRSGLTGSWARFTNPTVGAGAKLRWRADMDEFVCKMMRKKVEEELVALVKWNKGQISHAKTWDAVVRKKQMGALLWLGSYAESTDASEPLAEGGAAENLHRAPTTSSPITDEKGPGPFAMISYPPHWEKKLPLHNLVMLLGQEGVDSLRAQFPNFMCHEFVVVKDKQQTLSVRQWLWKLQQFLSKSEDN
;
A
#
# COMPACT_ATOMS: atom_id res chain seq x y z
N MET A 1 12.47 36.80 1.05
CA MET A 1 12.58 35.46 0.43
C MET A 1 13.17 34.52 1.47
N ALA A 2 12.42 33.52 1.94
CA ALA A 2 12.97 32.52 2.86
C ALA A 2 13.96 31.62 2.10
N PRO A 3 15.13 31.30 2.65
CA PRO A 3 16.11 30.47 1.98
C PRO A 3 15.57 29.06 1.78
N ILE A 4 15.78 28.50 0.59
CA ILE A 4 15.48 27.09 0.30
C ILE A 4 16.42 26.26 1.19
N VAL A 5 15.86 25.67 2.25
CA VAL A 5 16.58 24.84 3.21
C VAL A 5 17.19 23.65 2.47
N THR A 6 18.50 23.69 2.28
CA THR A 6 19.26 22.54 1.78
C THR A 6 19.27 21.47 2.86
N SER A 7 18.99 20.22 2.45
CA SER A 7 18.59 19.07 3.28
C SER A 7 19.48 18.67 4.48
N PHE A 8 20.62 19.33 4.70
CA PHE A 8 21.55 19.01 5.78
C PHE A 8 21.22 19.73 7.10
N THR A 9 20.74 20.98 7.06
CA THR A 9 20.42 21.78 8.26
C THR A 9 19.08 21.37 8.90
N ALA A 10 18.12 20.89 8.11
CA ALA A 10 16.81 20.42 8.58
C ALA A 10 16.87 19.21 9.54
N ARG A 11 18.02 18.52 9.68
CA ARG A 11 18.18 17.42 10.65
C ARG A 11 18.42 17.90 12.08
N LEU A 12 19.00 19.08 12.24
CA LEU A 12 19.41 19.63 13.54
C LEU A 12 18.34 20.53 14.15
N GLU A 13 17.43 21.04 13.32
CA GLU A 13 16.32 21.82 13.82
C GLU A 13 15.31 20.92 14.56
N PRO A 14 14.93 21.27 15.79
CA PRO A 14 13.86 20.57 16.48
C PRO A 14 12.61 20.67 15.61
N LYS A 15 12.01 19.51 15.31
CA LYS A 15 10.72 19.49 14.64
C LYS A 15 9.78 20.36 15.45
N LEU A 16 9.20 21.37 14.82
CA LEU A 16 8.20 22.20 15.48
C LEU A 16 7.16 21.29 16.14
N PRO A 17 6.79 21.57 17.40
CA PRO A 17 5.80 20.77 18.10
C PRO A 17 4.51 20.73 17.26
N ALA A 18 3.81 19.60 17.31
CA ALA A 18 2.51 19.52 16.65
C ALA A 18 1.61 20.65 17.18
N PRO A 19 0.92 21.40 16.31
CA PRO A 19 0.01 22.44 16.77
C PRO A 19 -1.00 21.83 17.74
N LEU A 20 -1.14 22.41 18.94
CA LEU A 20 -2.09 21.95 19.96
C LEU A 20 -3.52 21.94 19.41
N ASP A 21 -3.87 23.01 18.67
CA ASP A 21 -5.16 23.16 17.99
C ASP A 21 -4.97 23.29 16.48
N PRO A 22 -4.94 22.17 15.73
CA PRO A 22 -4.71 22.23 14.30
C PRO A 22 -5.91 22.83 13.57
N THR A 23 -5.64 23.75 12.64
CA THR A 23 -6.66 24.37 11.79
C THR A 23 -7.41 23.31 10.96
N PRO A 24 -8.63 23.60 10.48
CA PRO A 24 -9.36 22.67 9.60
C PRO A 24 -8.56 22.23 8.37
N PHE A 25 -7.70 23.10 7.83
CA PHE A 25 -6.78 22.77 6.74
C PHE A 25 -5.68 21.82 7.20
N GLN A 26 -5.02 22.09 8.34
CA GLN A 26 -4.00 21.19 8.90
C GLN A 26 -4.57 19.80 9.21
N LYS A 27 -5.79 19.74 9.75
CA LYS A 27 -6.52 18.47 9.98
C LYS A 27 -6.74 17.69 8.68
N ARG A 28 -7.08 18.36 7.57
CA ARG A 28 -7.20 17.73 6.25
C ARG A 28 -5.85 17.27 5.71
N LEU A 29 -4.81 18.09 5.85
CA LEU A 29 -3.46 17.77 5.39
C LEU A 29 -2.88 16.55 6.12
N LEU A 30 -3.09 16.46 7.43
CA LEU A 30 -2.66 15.32 8.26
C LEU A 30 -3.39 14.01 7.93
N ARG A 31 -4.57 14.08 7.30
CA ARG A 31 -5.36 12.93 6.85
C ARG A 31 -5.05 12.52 5.41
N ASN A 32 -4.39 13.39 4.64
CA ASN A 32 -4.04 13.11 3.26
C ASN A 32 -2.81 12.16 3.21
N PRO A 33 -2.96 10.92 2.70
CA PRO A 33 -1.89 9.94 2.67
C PRO A 33 -0.68 10.41 1.85
N TYR A 34 -0.92 11.15 0.76
CA TYR A 34 0.11 11.68 -0.13
C TYR A 34 0.91 12.80 0.52
N ALA A 35 0.23 13.75 1.17
CA ALA A 35 0.91 14.82 1.90
C ALA A 35 1.80 14.24 3.02
N VAL A 36 1.28 13.24 3.75
CA VAL A 36 2.06 12.57 4.78
C VAL A 36 3.25 11.79 4.18
N ALA A 37 3.12 11.20 2.99
CA ALA A 37 4.21 10.54 2.29
C ALA A 37 5.31 11.52 1.87
N LEU A 38 4.92 12.67 1.30
CA LEU A 38 5.83 13.74 0.87
C LEU A 38 6.54 14.41 2.06
N SER A 39 5.86 14.54 3.20
CA SER A 39 6.44 15.12 4.42
C SER A 39 7.55 14.27 5.05
N LYS A 40 7.75 13.03 4.60
CA LYS A 40 8.78 12.16 5.18
C LYS A 40 10.18 12.60 4.76
N PRO A 41 11.21 12.33 5.58
CA PRO A 41 12.58 12.72 5.24
C PRO A 41 13.04 12.12 3.91
N VAL A 42 13.70 12.94 3.09
CA VAL A 42 14.29 12.54 1.81
C VAL A 42 15.52 11.66 2.06
N ARG A 43 15.67 10.61 1.25
CA ARG A 43 16.78 9.65 1.26
C ARG A 43 17.20 9.35 -0.19
N SER A 44 18.45 8.96 -0.39
CA SER A 44 18.94 8.52 -1.69
C SER A 44 18.67 7.03 -1.89
N CYS A 45 18.24 6.67 -3.09
CA CYS A 45 18.17 5.28 -3.54
C CYS A 45 19.59 4.73 -3.74
N ALA A 46 19.87 3.55 -3.20
CA ALA A 46 21.18 2.90 -3.29
C ALA A 46 21.46 2.36 -4.70
N LEU A 47 20.43 2.09 -5.50
CA LEU A 47 20.54 1.60 -6.88
C LEU A 47 20.63 2.76 -7.89
N THR A 48 19.61 3.62 -7.91
CA THR A 48 19.42 4.65 -8.95
C THR A 48 19.98 6.01 -8.57
N ARG A 49 20.44 6.19 -7.32
CA ARG A 49 20.89 7.48 -6.75
C ARG A 49 19.84 8.60 -6.74
N THR A 50 18.57 8.31 -7.06
CA THR A 50 17.47 9.26 -6.98
C THR A 50 17.16 9.64 -5.52
N TRP A 51 16.81 10.91 -5.29
CA TRP A 51 16.47 11.42 -3.96
C TRP A 51 14.96 11.55 -3.83
N LEU A 52 14.36 10.75 -2.93
CA LEU A 52 12.92 10.74 -2.71
C LEU A 52 12.60 10.66 -1.22
N PRO A 53 11.42 11.14 -0.78
CA PRO A 53 10.94 10.89 0.57
C PRO A 53 10.94 9.38 0.86
N ARG A 54 11.29 8.99 2.10
CA ARG A 54 11.41 7.57 2.45
C ARG A 54 10.14 6.73 2.24
N SER A 55 8.98 7.34 2.08
CA SER A 55 7.72 6.63 1.79
C SER A 55 7.71 5.98 0.40
N PHE A 56 8.47 6.52 -0.54
CA PHE A 56 8.62 6.01 -1.92
C PHE A 56 9.75 4.96 -2.04
N LEU A 57 10.42 4.66 -0.92
CA LEU A 57 11.57 3.78 -0.89
C LEU A 57 11.28 2.57 0.01
N GLN A 58 11.84 1.43 -0.36
CA GLN A 58 11.86 0.21 0.43
C GLN A 58 13.22 0.12 1.17
N PRO A 59 13.22 0.16 2.52
CA PRO A 59 14.44 -0.04 3.28
C PRO A 59 14.83 -1.52 3.36
N PHE A 60 16.13 -1.78 3.31
CA PHE A 60 16.75 -3.06 3.57
C PHE A 60 17.75 -2.93 4.71
N GLU A 61 17.68 -3.85 5.66
CA GLU A 61 18.61 -3.97 6.78
C GLU A 61 19.37 -5.30 6.64
N LEU A 62 20.63 -5.31 7.08
CA LEU A 62 21.37 -6.54 7.23
C LEU A 62 20.92 -7.25 8.50
N VAL A 63 20.51 -8.50 8.36
CA VAL A 63 20.05 -9.36 9.44
C VAL A 63 20.94 -10.61 9.46
N PRO A 64 21.52 -10.98 10.61
CA PRO A 64 22.26 -12.23 10.73
C PRO A 64 21.31 -13.41 10.65
N ARG A 65 21.72 -14.47 9.96
CA ARG A 65 20.99 -15.73 10.00
C ARG A 65 21.37 -16.48 11.29
N PRO A 66 20.42 -17.06 12.04
CA PRO A 66 20.76 -17.75 13.30
C PRO A 66 21.71 -18.94 13.10
N GLU A 67 21.63 -19.59 11.94
CA GLU A 67 22.36 -20.83 11.62
C GLU A 67 23.69 -20.58 10.90
N THR A 68 23.88 -19.41 10.28
CA THR A 68 25.06 -19.10 9.48
C THR A 68 25.63 -17.73 9.82
N ASP A 69 26.95 -17.59 9.81
CA ASP A 69 27.65 -16.30 9.98
C ASP A 69 27.48 -15.36 8.76
N GLU A 70 26.39 -15.52 7.99
CA GLU A 70 26.07 -14.73 6.81
C GLU A 70 25.06 -13.64 7.15
N LEU A 71 25.21 -12.47 6.53
CA LEU A 71 24.32 -11.33 6.69
C LEU A 71 23.43 -11.16 5.47
N TRP A 72 22.12 -11.15 5.69
CA TRP A 72 21.13 -11.07 4.62
C TRP A 72 20.49 -9.69 4.58
N TYR A 73 20.39 -9.09 3.40
CA TYR A 73 19.55 -7.90 3.22
C TYR A 73 18.08 -8.30 3.25
N LEU A 74 17.33 -7.78 4.22
CA LEU A 74 15.91 -8.07 4.38
C LEU A 74 15.08 -6.78 4.57
N PRO A 75 13.84 -6.73 4.04
CA PRO A 75 12.91 -5.61 4.18
C PRO A 75 12.25 -5.63 5.57
N ARG A 76 13.01 -5.32 6.61
CA ARG A 76 12.58 -5.49 8.01
C ARG A 76 11.35 -4.65 8.38
N ASP A 77 11.10 -3.53 7.71
CA ASP A 77 9.88 -2.74 7.94
C ASP A 77 8.59 -3.45 7.52
N LEU A 78 8.69 -4.49 6.70
CA LEU A 78 7.57 -5.37 6.31
C LEU A 78 7.41 -6.57 7.25
N SER A 79 8.44 -6.92 8.03
CA SER A 79 8.34 -8.00 9.00
C SER A 79 7.37 -7.64 10.13
N ALA A 80 6.73 -8.66 10.71
CA ALA A 80 5.80 -8.48 11.82
C ALA A 80 6.46 -7.64 12.92
N ARG A 81 5.74 -6.66 13.47
CA ARG A 81 6.26 -5.89 14.59
C ARG A 81 6.46 -6.85 15.76
N VAL A 82 7.72 -7.06 16.14
CA VAL A 82 8.05 -7.70 17.41
C VAL A 82 7.32 -6.94 18.53
N PRO A 83 6.50 -7.62 19.35
CA PRO A 83 5.81 -7.03 20.49
C PRO A 83 6.78 -6.20 21.33
N ARG A 84 6.29 -5.08 21.89
CA ARG A 84 7.15 -4.14 22.61
C ARG A 84 7.84 -4.80 23.82
N GLU A 85 7.20 -5.79 24.43
CA GLU A 85 7.70 -6.55 25.58
C GLU A 85 8.94 -7.38 25.24
N GLU A 86 8.97 -8.02 24.06
CA GLU A 86 10.13 -8.79 23.59
C GLU A 86 11.34 -7.90 23.23
N ARG A 87 11.12 -6.60 22.97
CA ARG A 87 12.22 -5.66 22.68
C ARG A 87 13.11 -5.38 23.89
N TYR A 88 12.56 -5.50 25.10
CA TYR A 88 13.32 -5.27 26.34
C TYR A 88 14.20 -6.48 26.69
N VAL A 89 13.80 -7.69 26.29
CA VAL A 89 14.62 -8.91 26.47
C VAL A 89 15.80 -8.95 25.49
N THR A 90 15.71 -8.24 24.36
CA THR A 90 16.80 -8.21 23.36
C THR A 90 17.90 -7.18 23.65
N GLU A 91 17.81 -6.38 24.72
CA GLU A 91 18.85 -5.37 25.05
C GLU A 91 20.13 -5.99 25.63
N ASP A 92 20.07 -7.19 26.22
CA ASP A 92 21.28 -7.90 26.67
C ASP A 92 22.11 -8.47 25.52
N ASN A 93 21.54 -8.58 24.32
CA ASN A 93 22.26 -8.91 23.09
C ASN A 93 22.83 -7.65 22.43
N LYS A 94 23.86 -7.06 23.07
CA LYS A 94 24.70 -5.96 22.52
C LYS A 94 25.38 -6.27 21.17
N ARG A 95 25.14 -7.42 20.55
CA ARG A 95 25.76 -7.88 19.30
C ARG A 95 25.02 -7.49 18.02
N VAL A 96 23.79 -7.00 18.07
CA VAL A 96 23.04 -6.69 16.83
C VAL A 96 22.51 -5.26 16.87
N ARG A 97 23.42 -4.28 16.74
CA ARG A 97 22.98 -2.97 16.25
C ARG A 97 22.43 -3.20 14.84
N PRO A 98 21.15 -2.91 14.56
CA PRO A 98 20.64 -3.07 13.21
C PRO A 98 21.51 -2.24 12.28
N GLY A 99 22.07 -2.90 11.26
CA GLY A 99 22.92 -2.26 10.26
C GLY A 99 22.22 -1.04 9.64
N ARG A 100 23.00 -0.12 9.07
CA ARG A 100 22.45 1.04 8.39
C ARG A 100 21.41 0.60 7.35
N ARG A 101 20.23 1.25 7.35
CA ARG A 101 19.20 1.01 6.32
C ARG A 101 19.70 1.49 4.96
N ASN A 102 19.71 0.58 4.00
CA ASN A 102 19.88 0.92 2.59
C ASN A 102 18.49 1.08 1.98
N TYR A 103 18.23 2.22 1.36
CA TYR A 103 16.94 2.51 0.75
C TYR A 103 17.01 2.24 -0.74
N VAL A 104 16.06 1.49 -1.27
CA VAL A 104 15.92 1.23 -2.71
C VAL A 104 14.56 1.76 -3.14
N LEU A 105 14.41 2.21 -4.39
CA LEU A 105 13.10 2.62 -4.90
C LEU A 105 12.10 1.46 -4.74
N ALA A 106 10.90 1.76 -4.20
CA ALA A 106 9.86 0.75 -4.04
C ALA A 106 9.21 0.45 -5.39
N ASN A 107 9.89 -0.34 -6.22
CA ASN A 107 9.43 -0.77 -7.54
C ASN A 107 9.85 -2.24 -7.77
N LYS A 108 8.90 -3.07 -8.21
CA LYS A 108 9.13 -4.51 -8.41
C LYS A 108 10.12 -4.80 -9.53
N GLU A 109 9.95 -4.17 -10.69
CA GLU A 109 10.82 -4.36 -11.86
C GLU A 109 12.27 -3.98 -11.57
N LEU A 110 12.47 -2.91 -10.79
CA LEU A 110 13.81 -2.52 -10.36
C LEU A 110 14.45 -3.60 -9.47
N LEU A 111 13.69 -4.21 -8.55
CA LEU A 111 14.20 -5.30 -7.72
C LEU A 111 14.46 -6.56 -8.53
N GLU A 112 13.61 -6.88 -9.52
CA GLU A 112 13.82 -7.99 -10.45
C GLU A 112 15.12 -7.77 -11.26
N ALA A 113 15.34 -6.53 -11.74
CA ALA A 113 16.53 -6.15 -12.49
C ALA A 113 17.84 -6.38 -11.71
N VAL A 114 17.82 -6.31 -10.38
CA VAL A 114 19.00 -6.59 -9.54
C VAL A 114 19.48 -8.04 -9.66
N ASN A 115 18.58 -8.97 -9.95
CA ASN A 115 18.86 -10.40 -10.10
C ASN A 115 18.89 -10.87 -11.57
N LYS A 116 18.23 -10.13 -12.47
CA LYS A 116 18.21 -10.42 -13.91
C LYS A 116 19.57 -10.20 -14.55
N LYS A 117 20.03 -11.15 -15.36
CA LYS A 117 21.28 -11.03 -16.15
C LYS A 117 21.12 -9.93 -17.21
N ARG A 118 22.21 -9.21 -17.50
CA ARG A 118 22.27 -8.15 -18.54
C ARG A 118 21.32 -6.97 -18.32
N SER A 119 20.84 -6.76 -17.09
CA SER A 119 19.98 -5.61 -16.73
C SER A 119 20.76 -4.32 -16.46
N GLY A 120 22.10 -4.38 -16.38
CA GLY A 120 22.94 -3.27 -15.90
C GLY A 120 22.96 -3.10 -14.37
N LEU A 121 21.99 -3.69 -13.66
CA LEU A 121 21.89 -3.64 -12.19
C LEU A 121 22.22 -4.97 -11.51
N THR A 122 22.55 -6.01 -12.28
CA THR A 122 22.90 -7.33 -11.75
C THR A 122 23.97 -7.23 -10.66
N GLY A 123 23.67 -7.72 -9.45
CA GLY A 123 24.64 -7.74 -8.34
C GLY A 123 24.97 -6.37 -7.71
N SER A 124 24.29 -5.30 -8.11
CA SER A 124 24.52 -3.93 -7.59
C SER A 124 24.31 -3.80 -6.07
N TRP A 125 23.51 -4.68 -5.46
CA TRP A 125 23.30 -4.77 -4.01
C TRP A 125 24.60 -4.98 -3.22
N ALA A 126 25.63 -5.59 -3.82
CA ALA A 126 26.93 -5.80 -3.16
C ALA A 126 27.66 -4.47 -2.86
N ARG A 127 27.31 -3.38 -3.56
CA ARG A 127 27.90 -2.04 -3.39
C ARG A 127 27.18 -1.18 -2.36
N PHE A 128 26.19 -1.72 -1.65
CA PHE A 128 25.49 -0.99 -0.59
C PHE A 128 26.44 -0.65 0.56
N THR A 129 26.33 0.58 1.08
CA THR A 129 27.25 1.10 2.08
C THR A 129 26.90 0.59 3.48
N ASN A 130 27.82 -0.14 4.12
CA ASN A 130 27.62 -0.68 5.47
C ASN A 130 28.87 -0.46 6.34
N PRO A 131 29.03 0.74 6.93
CA PRO A 131 30.23 1.07 7.72
C PRO A 131 30.35 0.25 9.00
N THR A 132 29.26 -0.37 9.46
CA THR A 132 29.22 -1.21 10.67
C THR A 132 29.65 -2.64 10.41
N VAL A 133 29.91 -3.03 9.16
CA VAL A 133 30.21 -4.40 8.76
C VAL A 133 31.68 -4.48 8.36
N GLY A 134 32.41 -5.41 8.97
CA GLY A 134 33.85 -5.60 8.72
C GLY A 134 34.15 -6.05 7.29
N ALA A 135 35.34 -5.70 6.81
CA ALA A 135 35.87 -6.15 5.52
C ALA A 135 36.08 -7.68 5.56
N GLY A 136 35.10 -8.45 5.08
CA GLY A 136 35.11 -9.91 5.14
C GLY A 136 33.76 -10.55 5.44
N ALA A 137 32.75 -9.77 5.85
CA ALA A 137 31.42 -10.30 6.08
C ALA A 137 30.79 -10.84 4.79
N LYS A 138 30.20 -12.04 4.87
CA LYS A 138 29.49 -12.65 3.75
C LYS A 138 28.09 -12.06 3.62
N LEU A 139 27.93 -11.13 2.69
CA LEU A 139 26.65 -10.48 2.41
C LEU A 139 25.83 -11.30 1.40
N ARG A 140 24.54 -11.42 1.65
CA ARG A 140 23.60 -12.18 0.80
C ARG A 140 22.39 -11.33 0.40
N TRP A 141 21.96 -11.56 -0.83
CA TRP A 141 20.73 -11.05 -1.41
C TRP A 141 19.96 -12.22 -2.02
N ARG A 142 18.64 -12.21 -1.83
CA ARG A 142 17.75 -13.26 -2.34
C ARG A 142 17.64 -13.21 -3.85
N ALA A 143 17.63 -14.38 -4.50
CA ALA A 143 17.36 -14.49 -5.92
C ALA A 143 15.91 -14.07 -6.28
N ASP A 144 14.96 -14.27 -5.37
CA ASP A 144 13.53 -13.96 -5.48
C ASP A 144 13.14 -12.69 -4.69
N MET A 145 14.05 -11.72 -4.52
CA MET A 145 13.82 -10.59 -3.62
C MET A 145 12.60 -9.74 -3.99
N ASP A 146 12.34 -9.56 -5.28
CA ASP A 146 11.18 -8.83 -5.80
C ASP A 146 9.86 -9.51 -5.45
N GLU A 147 9.76 -10.83 -5.64
CA GLU A 147 8.60 -11.63 -5.25
C GLU A 147 8.43 -11.70 -3.73
N PHE A 148 9.54 -11.83 -3.01
CA PHE A 148 9.53 -11.84 -1.55
C PHE A 148 9.01 -10.51 -0.98
N VAL A 149 9.51 -9.37 -1.47
CA VAL A 149 9.02 -8.05 -1.07
C VAL A 149 7.56 -7.88 -1.46
N CYS A 150 7.16 -8.30 -2.67
CA CYS A 150 5.76 -8.28 -3.12
C CYS A 150 4.84 -9.02 -2.14
N LYS A 151 5.18 -10.28 -1.82
CA LYS A 151 4.43 -11.12 -0.89
C LYS A 151 4.31 -10.47 0.50
N MET A 152 5.41 -9.92 1.00
CA MET A 152 5.44 -9.23 2.29
C MET A 152 4.59 -7.95 2.30
N MET A 153 4.61 -7.15 1.22
CA MET A 153 3.78 -5.95 1.10
C MET A 153 2.29 -6.29 0.98
N ARG A 154 1.93 -7.33 0.23
CA ARG A 154 0.56 -7.86 0.14
C ARG A 154 0.03 -8.29 1.50
N LYS A 155 0.79 -9.13 2.21
CA LYS A 155 0.47 -9.56 3.57
C LYS A 155 0.31 -8.35 4.50
N LYS A 156 1.19 -7.36 4.38
CA LYS A 156 1.11 -6.14 5.21
C LYS A 156 -0.17 -5.35 4.96
N VAL A 157 -0.60 -5.20 3.71
CA VAL A 157 -1.87 -4.55 3.36
C VAL A 157 -3.06 -5.36 3.90
N GLU A 158 -3.03 -6.68 3.74
CA GLU A 158 -4.06 -7.58 4.27
C GLU A 158 -4.18 -7.44 5.79
N GLU A 159 -3.08 -7.49 6.53
CA GLU A 159 -3.05 -7.30 7.99
C GLU A 159 -3.63 -5.95 8.41
N GLU A 160 -3.32 -4.87 7.70
CA GLU A 160 -3.85 -3.54 8.00
C GLU A 160 -5.36 -3.45 7.70
N LEU A 161 -5.85 -4.10 6.64
CA LEU A 161 -7.28 -4.21 6.34
C LEU A 161 -8.00 -5.05 7.40
N VAL A 162 -7.48 -6.22 7.74
CA VAL A 162 -8.01 -7.12 8.79
C VAL A 162 -8.09 -6.37 10.12
N ALA A 163 -7.03 -5.65 10.51
CA ALA A 163 -7.03 -4.84 11.72
C ALA A 163 -8.12 -3.75 11.65
N LEU A 164 -8.23 -3.03 10.53
CA LEU A 164 -9.23 -1.98 10.37
C LEU A 164 -10.67 -2.51 10.46
N VAL A 165 -10.94 -3.71 9.94
CA VAL A 165 -12.25 -4.37 10.03
C VAL A 165 -12.53 -4.89 11.45
N LYS A 166 -11.54 -5.50 12.13
CA LYS A 166 -11.72 -5.99 13.50
C LYS A 166 -12.03 -4.87 14.49
N TRP A 167 -11.40 -3.72 14.33
CA TRP A 167 -11.61 -2.55 15.17
C TRP A 167 -12.66 -1.58 14.59
N ASN A 168 -13.54 -2.06 13.69
CA ASN A 168 -14.40 -1.21 12.85
C ASN A 168 -15.40 -0.37 13.65
N LYS A 169 -15.00 0.86 14.01
CA LYS A 169 -15.88 1.94 14.48
C LYS A 169 -16.55 2.68 13.31
N GLY A 170 -17.11 1.92 12.36
CA GLY A 170 -17.73 2.42 11.13
C GLY A 170 -16.75 3.17 10.21
N GLN A 171 -15.51 2.71 10.09
CA GLN A 171 -14.47 3.30 9.23
C GLN A 171 -14.42 2.68 7.84
N ILE A 172 -14.90 1.45 7.72
CA ILE A 172 -15.15 0.76 6.47
C ILE A 172 -16.66 0.63 6.30
N SER A 173 -17.15 0.89 5.09
CA SER A 173 -18.54 0.64 4.73
C SER A 173 -18.60 -0.08 3.39
N HIS A 174 -19.32 -1.21 3.34
CA HIS A 174 -19.60 -1.90 2.09
C HIS A 174 -20.62 -1.13 1.25
N ALA A 175 -20.59 -1.37 -0.06
CA ALA A 175 -21.57 -0.90 -1.02
C ALA A 175 -21.78 -1.99 -2.08
N LYS A 176 -23.02 -2.52 -2.17
CA LYS A 176 -23.39 -3.50 -3.19
C LYS A 176 -23.33 -2.92 -4.60
N THR A 177 -23.78 -1.67 -4.74
CA THR A 177 -23.91 -0.99 -6.04
C THR A 177 -23.19 0.35 -6.03
N TRP A 178 -22.88 0.86 -7.22
CA TRP A 178 -22.31 2.19 -7.40
C TRP A 178 -23.18 3.30 -6.78
N ASP A 179 -24.51 3.22 -6.88
CA ASP A 179 -25.42 4.19 -6.25
C ASP A 179 -25.27 4.22 -4.72
N ALA A 180 -25.02 3.06 -4.10
CA ALA A 180 -24.77 2.98 -2.67
C ALA A 180 -23.43 3.63 -2.29
N VAL A 181 -22.42 3.63 -3.18
CA VAL A 181 -21.15 4.34 -3.00
C VAL A 181 -21.37 5.86 -3.02
N VAL A 182 -22.10 6.37 -4.01
CA VAL A 182 -22.34 7.82 -4.18
C VAL A 182 -23.05 8.43 -2.96
N ARG A 183 -23.90 7.66 -2.28
CA ARG A 183 -24.60 8.10 -1.06
C ARG A 183 -23.70 8.16 0.18
N LYS A 184 -22.50 7.57 0.16
CA LYS A 184 -21.58 7.57 1.32
C LYS A 184 -20.91 8.92 1.48
N LYS A 185 -20.75 9.33 2.74
CA LYS A 185 -20.02 10.56 3.12
C LYS A 185 -18.60 10.23 3.59
N GLN A 186 -17.72 11.23 3.49
CA GLN A 186 -16.32 11.15 3.98
C GLN A 186 -15.53 10.00 3.34
N MET A 187 -15.57 9.86 2.01
CA MET A 187 -14.80 8.83 1.31
C MET A 187 -13.34 9.23 1.17
N GLY A 188 -12.42 8.34 1.57
CA GLY A 188 -10.98 8.55 1.50
C GLY A 188 -10.29 7.66 0.47
N ALA A 189 -10.82 6.46 0.23
CA ALA A 189 -10.46 5.59 -0.88
C ALA A 189 -11.62 4.62 -1.19
N LEU A 190 -11.72 4.19 -2.44
CA LEU A 190 -12.63 3.12 -2.86
C LEU A 190 -11.82 1.86 -3.19
N LEU A 191 -12.29 0.71 -2.73
CA LEU A 191 -11.69 -0.60 -3.01
C LEU A 191 -12.65 -1.38 -3.90
N TRP A 192 -12.11 -1.95 -4.98
CA TRP A 192 -12.83 -2.86 -5.85
C TRP A 192 -12.32 -4.28 -5.61
N LEU A 193 -13.24 -5.21 -5.33
CA LEU A 193 -12.95 -6.59 -4.97
C LEU A 193 -13.26 -7.59 -6.09
N GLY A 194 -13.67 -7.13 -7.26
CA GLY A 194 -14.17 -7.99 -8.33
C GLY A 194 -15.65 -8.27 -8.21
N SER A 195 -16.25 -8.77 -9.29
CA SER A 195 -17.62 -9.26 -9.25
C SER A 195 -17.74 -10.36 -8.20
N TYR A 196 -18.82 -10.31 -7.44
CA TYR A 196 -19.19 -11.35 -6.50
C TYR A 196 -20.50 -11.94 -7.00
N ALA A 197 -20.45 -13.13 -7.58
CA ALA A 197 -21.67 -13.90 -7.81
C ALA A 197 -22.11 -14.41 -6.43
N GLU A 198 -23.15 -13.78 -5.85
CA GLU A 198 -23.93 -14.46 -4.83
C GLU A 198 -24.36 -15.78 -5.47
N SER A 199 -23.86 -16.92 -4.97
CA SER A 199 -24.32 -18.22 -5.39
C SER A 199 -25.83 -18.27 -5.14
N THR A 200 -26.60 -18.22 -6.21
CA THR A 200 -28.05 -18.28 -6.21
C THR A 200 -28.50 -19.68 -5.81
N ASP A 201 -28.46 -20.00 -4.51
CA ASP A 201 -29.34 -21.01 -3.93
C ASP A 201 -30.57 -20.30 -3.36
N ALA A 202 -31.35 -19.74 -4.28
CA ALA A 202 -32.74 -19.38 -4.07
C ALA A 202 -33.39 -19.43 -5.44
N SER A 203 -33.98 -20.58 -5.75
CA SER A 203 -34.77 -20.81 -6.95
C SER A 203 -35.86 -19.75 -7.06
N GLU A 204 -35.81 -18.89 -8.08
CA GLU A 204 -37.02 -18.22 -8.58
C GLU A 204 -37.61 -19.08 -9.70
N PRO A 205 -38.94 -19.34 -9.68
CA PRO A 205 -39.59 -20.06 -10.75
C PRO A 205 -39.73 -19.18 -11.99
N LEU A 206 -39.50 -19.87 -13.12
CA LEU A 206 -39.74 -19.43 -14.48
C LEU A 206 -41.14 -18.80 -14.65
N ALA A 207 -41.20 -17.58 -15.17
CA ALA A 207 -42.42 -17.06 -15.79
C ALA A 207 -42.07 -16.43 -17.14
N GLU A 208 -42.37 -17.18 -18.19
CA GLU A 208 -42.44 -16.68 -19.57
C GLU A 208 -43.61 -15.70 -19.74
N GLY A 209 -43.46 -14.74 -20.66
CA GLY A 209 -44.57 -13.92 -21.15
C GLY A 209 -44.11 -12.57 -21.68
N GLY A 210 -43.93 -12.47 -23.00
CA GLY A 210 -43.49 -11.24 -23.65
C GLY A 210 -44.60 -10.18 -23.82
N ALA A 211 -44.17 -8.93 -23.99
CA ALA A 211 -44.76 -7.93 -24.90
C ALA A 211 -43.87 -6.68 -24.88
N ALA A 212 -43.46 -6.24 -26.07
CA ALA A 212 -42.75 -4.98 -26.26
C ALA A 212 -43.75 -3.83 -26.24
N GLU A 213 -43.50 -2.80 -25.43
CA GLU A 213 -44.00 -1.44 -25.70
C GLU A 213 -43.15 -0.37 -25.02
N ASN A 214 -42.95 0.71 -25.77
CA ASN A 214 -42.02 1.81 -25.50
C ASN A 214 -42.35 2.57 -24.21
N LEU A 215 -41.37 2.69 -23.30
CA LEU A 215 -41.34 3.71 -22.26
C LEU A 215 -39.88 4.08 -21.95
N HIS A 216 -39.62 5.39 -22.05
CA HIS A 216 -38.41 6.14 -21.73
C HIS A 216 -37.21 5.37 -21.13
N ARG A 217 -36.10 5.37 -21.89
CA ARG A 217 -34.78 4.93 -21.42
C ARG A 217 -34.32 5.79 -20.24
N ALA A 218 -34.58 5.31 -19.02
CA ALA A 218 -33.81 5.69 -17.85
C ALA A 218 -32.34 5.29 -18.10
N PRO A 219 -31.34 6.10 -17.69
CA PRO A 219 -29.95 5.74 -17.88
C PRO A 219 -29.67 4.48 -17.05
N THR A 220 -29.41 3.38 -17.74
CA THR A 220 -28.98 2.11 -17.12
C THR A 220 -27.73 2.36 -16.28
N THR A 221 -27.93 2.24 -14.97
CA THR A 221 -27.02 2.52 -13.86
C THR A 221 -25.92 1.46 -13.78
N SER A 222 -25.05 1.43 -14.79
CA SER A 222 -23.91 0.51 -14.87
C SER A 222 -22.75 1.02 -14.00
N SER A 223 -22.06 0.10 -13.31
CA SER A 223 -20.80 0.38 -12.62
C SER A 223 -19.85 1.11 -13.59
N PRO A 224 -19.09 2.14 -13.15
CA PRO A 224 -18.16 2.86 -14.02
C PRO A 224 -16.97 2.02 -14.49
N ILE A 225 -16.88 0.76 -14.02
CA ILE A 225 -15.87 -0.22 -14.39
C ILE A 225 -16.51 -1.12 -15.44
N THR A 226 -16.17 -0.88 -16.70
CA THR A 226 -16.65 -1.68 -17.84
C THR A 226 -15.68 -2.79 -18.25
N ASP A 227 -14.49 -2.83 -17.65
CA ASP A 227 -13.46 -3.84 -17.92
C ASP A 227 -13.59 -5.01 -16.93
N GLU A 228 -13.60 -6.23 -17.45
CA GLU A 228 -13.60 -7.47 -16.66
C GLU A 228 -12.37 -7.60 -15.76
N LYS A 229 -11.24 -7.00 -16.15
CA LYS A 229 -10.00 -6.96 -15.35
C LYS A 229 -10.04 -5.93 -14.22
N GLY A 230 -11.10 -5.12 -14.18
CA GLY A 230 -11.31 -4.08 -13.19
C GLY A 230 -10.56 -2.78 -13.51
N PRO A 231 -10.46 -1.87 -12.54
CA PRO A 231 -9.86 -0.56 -12.75
C PRO A 231 -8.33 -0.64 -12.85
N GLY A 232 -7.75 0.25 -13.67
CA GLY A 232 -6.29 0.34 -13.89
C GLY A 232 -5.48 0.79 -12.67
N PRO A 233 -4.13 0.71 -12.74
CA PRO A 233 -3.23 0.80 -11.60
C PRO A 233 -3.13 2.18 -10.94
N PHE A 234 -3.82 3.21 -11.41
CA PHE A 234 -3.97 4.52 -10.73
C PHE A 234 -5.35 5.14 -10.97
N ALA A 235 -6.38 4.30 -11.09
CA ALA A 235 -7.73 4.76 -11.34
C ALA A 235 -8.18 5.77 -10.28
N MET A 236 -8.73 6.88 -10.76
CA MET A 236 -9.36 7.91 -9.94
C MET A 236 -10.77 8.13 -10.45
N ILE A 237 -11.71 8.23 -9.52
CA ILE A 237 -13.11 8.47 -9.83
C ILE A 237 -13.52 9.84 -9.29
N SER A 238 -14.28 10.59 -10.09
CA SER A 238 -15.08 11.71 -9.60
C SER A 238 -16.44 11.18 -9.12
N TYR A 239 -17.03 11.78 -8.09
CA TYR A 239 -18.31 11.32 -7.56
C TYR A 239 -19.23 12.49 -7.13
N PRO A 240 -20.56 12.38 -7.37
CA PRO A 240 -21.54 13.37 -6.90
C PRO A 240 -21.57 13.49 -5.36
N PRO A 241 -21.84 14.67 -4.75
CA PRO A 241 -22.02 15.99 -5.35
C PRO A 241 -20.68 16.74 -5.56
N HIS A 242 -19.55 16.05 -5.38
CA HIS A 242 -18.22 16.65 -5.41
C HIS A 242 -17.45 16.20 -6.65
N TRP A 243 -18.00 16.46 -7.84
CA TRP A 243 -17.40 16.05 -9.13
C TRP A 243 -15.96 16.55 -9.33
N GLU A 244 -15.54 17.61 -8.62
CA GLU A 244 -14.15 18.10 -8.61
C GLU A 244 -13.19 17.24 -7.78
N LYS A 245 -13.70 16.47 -6.81
CA LYS A 245 -12.88 15.63 -5.94
C LYS A 245 -12.57 14.30 -6.62
N LYS A 246 -11.29 14.02 -6.78
CA LYS A 246 -10.79 12.72 -7.24
C LYS A 246 -10.62 11.78 -6.04
N LEU A 247 -11.27 10.63 -6.08
CA LEU A 247 -11.13 9.56 -5.10
C LEU A 247 -10.28 8.44 -5.71
N PRO A 248 -9.23 7.95 -5.02
CA PRO A 248 -8.46 6.82 -5.49
C PRO A 248 -9.30 5.54 -5.45
N LEU A 249 -9.27 4.80 -6.55
CA LEU A 249 -9.92 3.51 -6.73
C LEU A 249 -8.84 2.43 -6.82
N HIS A 250 -8.78 1.56 -5.81
CA HIS A 250 -7.80 0.49 -5.70
C HIS A 250 -8.41 -0.85 -6.16
N ASN A 251 -7.79 -1.48 -7.15
CA ASN A 251 -8.11 -2.83 -7.60
C ASN A 251 -7.48 -3.86 -6.64
N LEU A 252 -8.25 -4.39 -5.67
CA LEU A 252 -7.70 -5.34 -4.70
C LEU A 252 -7.34 -6.69 -5.31
N VAL A 253 -8.03 -7.11 -6.38
CA VAL A 253 -7.70 -8.35 -7.10
C VAL A 253 -6.29 -8.24 -7.68
N MET A 254 -5.95 -7.11 -8.30
CA MET A 254 -4.59 -6.84 -8.79
C MET A 254 -3.57 -6.69 -7.65
N LEU A 255 -3.93 -5.94 -6.59
CA LEU A 255 -2.99 -5.62 -5.50
C LEU A 255 -2.66 -6.84 -4.65
N LEU A 256 -3.66 -7.58 -4.18
CA LEU A 256 -3.51 -8.72 -3.26
C LEU A 256 -3.45 -10.07 -3.99
N GLY A 257 -3.94 -10.16 -5.22
CA GLY A 257 -4.22 -11.42 -5.89
C GLY A 257 -5.57 -12.00 -5.48
N GLN A 258 -6.07 -12.97 -6.24
CA GLN A 258 -7.36 -13.62 -6.00
C GLN A 258 -7.41 -14.28 -4.62
N GLU A 259 -6.36 -15.02 -4.25
CA GLU A 259 -6.23 -15.67 -2.94
C GLU A 259 -6.37 -14.68 -1.77
N GLY A 260 -5.78 -13.48 -1.89
CA GLY A 260 -5.85 -12.46 -0.85
C GLY A 260 -7.26 -11.86 -0.72
N VAL A 261 -7.96 -11.68 -1.84
CA VAL A 261 -9.37 -11.23 -1.83
C VAL A 261 -10.28 -12.30 -1.25
N ASP A 262 -10.08 -13.56 -1.61
CA ASP A 262 -10.86 -14.69 -1.11
C ASP A 262 -10.63 -14.91 0.39
N SER A 263 -9.39 -14.76 0.87
CA SER A 263 -9.06 -14.73 2.30
C SER A 263 -9.83 -13.63 3.05
N LEU A 264 -9.88 -12.42 2.49
CA LEU A 264 -10.63 -11.30 3.10
C LEU A 264 -12.15 -11.55 3.10
N ARG A 265 -12.69 -12.12 2.02
CA ARG A 265 -14.10 -12.51 1.91
C ARG A 265 -14.48 -13.58 2.94
N ALA A 266 -13.65 -14.63 3.07
CA ALA A 266 -13.85 -15.70 4.03
C ALA A 266 -13.80 -15.20 5.49
N GLN A 267 -12.87 -14.29 5.80
CA GLN A 267 -12.76 -13.73 7.16
C GLN A 267 -13.88 -12.74 7.50
N PHE A 268 -14.40 -11.99 6.52
CA PHE A 268 -15.37 -10.91 6.75
C PHE A 268 -16.50 -10.89 5.71
N PRO A 269 -17.37 -11.91 5.67
CA PRO A 269 -18.39 -12.04 4.62
C PRO A 269 -19.33 -10.82 4.57
N ASN A 270 -19.69 -10.26 5.72
CA ASN A 270 -20.61 -9.11 5.80
C ASN A 270 -20.04 -7.81 5.19
N PHE A 271 -18.72 -7.66 5.11
CA PHE A 271 -18.06 -6.43 4.66
C PHE A 271 -17.37 -6.58 3.31
N MET A 272 -16.87 -7.77 2.99
CA MET A 272 -15.99 -8.01 1.85
C MET A 272 -16.64 -8.83 0.72
N CYS A 273 -17.81 -9.43 0.92
CA CYS A 273 -18.59 -10.10 -0.15
C CYS A 273 -19.41 -9.09 -0.98
N HIS A 274 -18.82 -7.95 -1.33
CA HIS A 274 -19.44 -6.94 -2.18
C HIS A 274 -18.43 -6.49 -3.22
N GLU A 275 -18.91 -5.97 -4.35
CA GLU A 275 -18.03 -5.45 -5.41
C GLU A 275 -17.18 -4.28 -4.89
N PHE A 276 -17.80 -3.39 -4.10
CA PHE A 276 -17.17 -2.17 -3.61
C PHE A 276 -17.11 -2.08 -2.09
N VAL A 277 -15.97 -1.62 -1.60
CA VAL A 277 -15.75 -1.30 -0.20
C VAL A 277 -15.18 0.11 -0.08
N VAL A 278 -15.85 0.96 0.69
CA VAL A 278 -15.45 2.35 0.92
C VAL A 278 -14.64 2.45 2.21
N VAL A 279 -13.44 3.01 2.09
CA VAL A 279 -12.60 3.41 3.23
C VAL A 279 -12.83 4.89 3.52
N LYS A 280 -13.24 5.22 4.75
CA LYS A 280 -13.52 6.62 5.11
C LYS A 280 -12.24 7.46 5.24
N ASP A 281 -12.36 8.77 4.99
CA ASP A 281 -11.30 9.74 5.20
C ASP A 281 -11.17 10.12 6.69
N LYS A 282 -10.54 9.23 7.45
CA LYS A 282 -10.24 9.42 8.87
C LYS A 282 -8.76 9.22 9.15
N GLN A 283 -8.29 9.70 10.29
CA GLN A 283 -6.88 9.55 10.68
C GLN A 283 -6.50 8.08 10.86
N GLN A 284 -7.41 7.28 11.38
CA GLN A 284 -7.20 5.86 11.65
C GLN A 284 -7.07 5.03 10.36
N THR A 285 -7.69 5.47 9.25
CA THR A 285 -7.58 4.79 7.95
C THR A 285 -6.34 5.22 7.15
N LEU A 286 -5.56 6.17 7.66
CA LEU A 286 -4.40 6.72 6.95
C LEU A 286 -3.33 5.65 6.68
N SER A 287 -3.07 4.77 7.65
CA SER A 287 -2.09 3.69 7.50
C SER A 287 -2.44 2.77 6.33
N VAL A 288 -3.68 2.26 6.32
CA VAL A 288 -4.21 1.40 5.23
C VAL A 288 -4.11 2.12 3.88
N ARG A 289 -4.55 3.39 3.80
CA ARG A 289 -4.49 4.16 2.54
C ARG A 289 -3.06 4.36 2.05
N GLN A 290 -2.09 4.58 2.95
CA GLN A 290 -0.68 4.69 2.58
C GLN A 290 -0.11 3.36 2.08
N TRP A 291 -0.46 2.24 2.70
CA TRP A 291 0.02 0.92 2.29
C TRP A 291 -0.59 0.46 0.97
N LEU A 292 -1.88 0.70 0.75
CA LEU A 292 -2.55 0.45 -0.54
C LEU A 292 -1.83 1.20 -1.66
N TRP A 293 -1.60 2.50 -1.46
CA TRP A 293 -0.89 3.32 -2.44
C TRP A 293 0.57 2.87 -2.63
N LYS A 294 1.30 2.53 -1.55
CA LYS A 294 2.69 2.04 -1.65
C LYS A 294 2.78 0.72 -2.42
N LEU A 295 1.85 -0.22 -2.18
CA LEU A 295 1.79 -1.49 -2.91
C LEU A 295 1.44 -1.27 -4.38
N GLN A 296 0.50 -0.37 -4.65
CA GLN A 296 0.14 0.01 -6.02
C GLN A 296 1.31 0.60 -6.79
N GLN A 297 2.07 1.51 -6.17
CA GLN A 297 3.30 2.03 -6.75
C GLN A 297 4.37 0.94 -6.93
N PHE A 298 4.47 0.01 -5.98
CA PHE A 298 5.44 -1.09 -6.08
C PHE A 298 5.17 -2.00 -7.29
N LEU A 299 3.89 -2.23 -7.60
CA LEU A 299 3.45 -3.09 -8.70
C LEU A 299 3.33 -2.36 -10.04
N SER A 300 3.37 -1.03 -10.07
CA SER A 300 3.27 -0.28 -11.32
C SER A 300 4.51 -0.52 -12.17
N LYS A 301 4.29 -0.93 -13.42
CA LYS A 301 5.34 -1.02 -14.43
C LYS A 301 5.72 0.37 -14.88
N SER A 302 7.00 0.60 -15.20
CA SER A 302 7.35 1.80 -15.98
C SER A 302 6.71 1.66 -17.35
N GLU A 303 5.84 2.58 -17.74
CA GLU A 303 5.44 2.70 -19.14
C GLU A 303 6.71 3.09 -19.90
N ASP A 304 7.14 2.22 -20.82
CA ASP A 304 8.21 2.50 -21.76
C ASP A 304 7.73 3.65 -22.67
N ASN A 305 8.13 4.88 -22.34
CA ASN A 305 8.00 6.05 -23.20
C ASN A 305 9.24 6.18 -24.09
#